data_AF-A0A9J6GSP9-F1
#
_entry.id   AF-A0A9J6GSP9-F1
#
_cell.length_a   1.000
_cell.length_b   1.000
_cell.length_c   1.000
_cell.angle_alpha   90.00
_cell.angle_beta   90.00
_cell.angle_gamma   90.00
#
_symmetry.space_group_name_H-M   'P 1'
#
loop_
_entity.id
_entity.type
_entity.pdbx_description
1 polymer ?
#
loop_
_entity_poly.entity_id
_entity_poly.type
_entity_poly.pdbx_seq_one_letter_code
_entity_poly.pdbx_strand_id
1 'polypeptide(L)'
;MAIDMRRISGSWTRAEATKGGHATSFMSRSNMSVQPKRRRPNQQQKGVEEEAQERSWRMTVTLAVPTLLLPLPLIMGGSAGGWCVYCMFWMAIYWTTEVIPLPATALIPLAMFPIMGVLSTNDTASAYFNDIGFMTLSSLTVAVAVEATNLHRRVALKALLVLGMSRRRQVAFDALPCTRID
;
A
#
# COMPACT_ATOMS: atom_id res chain seq x y z
N MET A 1 7.76 -6.83 -31.48
CA MET A 1 8.84 -7.47 -30.71
C MET A 1 8.46 -7.46 -29.23
N ALA A 2 7.72 -8.46 -28.78
CA ALA A 2 7.39 -8.65 -27.37
C ALA A 2 8.13 -9.91 -26.92
N ILE A 3 9.10 -9.73 -26.01
CA ILE A 3 9.86 -10.83 -25.42
C ILE A 3 8.94 -11.52 -24.42
N ASP A 4 8.49 -12.73 -24.76
CA ASP A 4 7.59 -13.55 -23.96
C ASP A 4 8.32 -14.16 -22.76
N MET A 5 8.22 -13.49 -21.60
CA MET A 5 8.81 -13.91 -20.33
C MET A 5 8.26 -15.25 -19.79
N ARG A 6 7.15 -15.80 -20.32
CA ARG A 6 6.63 -17.10 -19.86
C ARG A 6 7.49 -18.30 -20.30
N ARG A 7 8.36 -18.14 -21.30
CA ARG A 7 9.21 -19.24 -21.80
C ARG A 7 10.39 -19.59 -20.89
N ILE A 8 10.83 -18.66 -20.03
CA ILE A 8 12.02 -18.84 -19.18
C ILE A 8 11.69 -19.57 -17.87
N SER A 9 10.44 -19.47 -17.39
CA SER A 9 9.99 -20.17 -16.17
C SER A 9 9.87 -21.68 -16.35
N GLY A 10 9.72 -22.19 -17.58
CA GLY A 10 9.49 -23.61 -17.85
C GLY A 10 10.76 -24.45 -18.05
N SER A 11 11.91 -23.83 -18.32
CA SER A 11 13.16 -24.56 -18.58
C SER A 11 13.87 -25.00 -17.30
N TRP A 12 13.67 -24.29 -16.19
CA TRP A 12 14.30 -24.63 -14.90
C TRP A 12 13.72 -25.90 -14.27
N THR A 13 12.43 -26.18 -14.44
CA THR A 13 11.79 -27.33 -13.78
C THR A 13 12.10 -28.68 -14.43
N ARG A 14 12.71 -28.73 -15.62
CA ARG A 14 13.00 -29.98 -16.34
C ARG A 14 14.44 -30.48 -16.18
N ALA A 15 15.37 -29.65 -15.67
CA ALA A 15 16.78 -30.00 -15.59
C ALA A 15 17.18 -30.80 -14.32
N GLU A 16 16.40 -30.73 -13.23
CA GLU A 16 16.72 -31.43 -11.97
C GLU A 16 16.25 -32.91 -11.87
N ALA A 17 15.70 -33.50 -12.94
CA ALA A 17 15.05 -34.82 -12.84
C ALA A 17 15.94 -36.04 -13.12
N THR A 18 17.21 -35.89 -13.50
CA THR A 18 18.02 -37.04 -13.96
C THR A 18 19.44 -37.07 -13.37
N LYS A 19 19.60 -37.23 -12.06
CA LYS A 19 20.83 -37.86 -11.49
C LYS A 19 20.55 -38.59 -10.17
N GLY A 20 20.70 -39.91 -10.23
CA GLY A 20 21.47 -40.69 -9.26
C GLY A 20 20.89 -40.86 -7.86
N GLY A 21 20.39 -42.07 -7.59
CA GLY A 21 20.07 -42.52 -6.24
C GLY A 21 21.30 -42.57 -5.33
N HIS A 22 21.08 -42.15 -4.09
CA HIS A 22 21.76 -42.65 -2.91
C HIS A 22 20.78 -42.51 -1.74
N ALA A 23 20.52 -43.62 -1.07
CA ALA A 23 19.64 -43.68 0.09
C ALA A 23 20.19 -42.80 1.22
N THR A 24 19.44 -41.78 1.61
CA THR A 24 19.46 -41.22 2.96
C THR A 24 18.06 -41.33 3.53
N SER A 25 17.92 -42.29 4.43
CA SER A 25 16.95 -42.27 5.52
C SER A 25 16.97 -40.89 6.19
N PHE A 26 15.84 -40.52 6.79
CA PHE A 26 15.66 -39.41 7.72
C PHE A 26 15.19 -38.08 7.12
N MET A 27 13.89 -38.00 6.82
CA MET A 27 13.03 -37.07 7.55
C MET A 27 11.57 -37.43 7.26
N SER A 28 10.84 -37.79 8.32
CA SER A 28 9.39 -37.86 8.34
C SER A 28 8.82 -36.55 7.78
N ARG A 29 8.39 -36.60 6.52
CA ARG A 29 7.48 -35.61 5.92
C ARG A 29 6.18 -35.74 6.72
N SER A 30 6.03 -34.93 7.76
CA SER A 30 4.70 -34.56 8.23
C SER A 30 4.01 -33.88 7.04
N ASN A 31 3.20 -34.67 6.34
CA ASN A 31 2.28 -34.22 5.32
C ASN A 31 1.35 -33.20 5.96
N MET A 32 1.75 -31.93 5.94
CA MET A 32 0.84 -30.81 6.13
C MET A 32 -0.01 -30.75 4.87
N SER A 33 -1.05 -31.59 4.83
CA SER A 33 -2.13 -31.44 3.87
C SER A 33 -2.77 -30.07 4.12
N VAL A 34 -2.31 -29.05 3.39
CA VAL A 34 -3.02 -27.79 3.24
C VAL A 34 -4.31 -28.13 2.53
N GLN A 35 -5.34 -28.44 3.32
CA GLN A 35 -6.69 -28.59 2.80
C GLN A 35 -7.12 -27.22 2.26
N PRO A 36 -7.43 -27.09 0.95
CA PRO A 36 -7.97 -25.85 0.45
C PRO A 36 -9.29 -25.60 1.17
N LYS A 37 -9.35 -24.49 1.92
CA LYS A 37 -10.54 -24.07 2.66
C LYS A 37 -11.70 -23.95 1.66
N ARG A 38 -12.57 -24.96 1.60
CA ARG A 38 -13.77 -25.00 0.76
C ARG A 38 -14.69 -23.86 1.21
N ARG A 39 -14.53 -22.67 0.61
CA ARG A 39 -15.35 -21.49 0.90
C ARG A 39 -16.80 -21.84 0.61
N ARG A 40 -17.66 -21.70 1.62
CA ARG A 40 -19.10 -21.90 1.48
C ARG A 40 -19.65 -20.84 0.50
N PRO A 41 -20.44 -21.22 -0.51
CA PRO A 41 -20.91 -20.28 -1.55
C PRO A 41 -21.69 -19.08 -0.99
N ASN A 42 -22.44 -19.26 0.10
CA ASN A 42 -23.23 -18.18 0.73
C ASN A 42 -22.40 -17.06 1.41
N GLN A 43 -21.13 -17.32 1.75
CA GLN A 43 -20.25 -16.28 2.30
C GLN A 43 -19.64 -15.40 1.21
N GLN A 44 -19.56 -15.91 -0.02
CA GLN A 44 -19.06 -15.13 -1.15
C GLN A 44 -20.15 -14.15 -1.66
N GLN A 45 -21.43 -14.52 -1.61
CA GLN A 45 -22.54 -13.66 -2.07
C GLN A 45 -22.82 -12.48 -1.12
N LYS A 46 -22.75 -12.67 0.20
CA LYS A 46 -22.95 -11.57 1.16
C LYS A 46 -21.97 -10.41 0.98
N GLY A 47 -20.71 -10.73 0.68
CA GLY A 47 -19.70 -9.71 0.40
C GLY A 47 -19.99 -8.94 -0.89
N VAL A 48 -20.46 -9.61 -1.95
CA VAL A 48 -20.71 -8.98 -3.25
C VAL A 48 -21.91 -8.02 -3.22
N GLU A 49 -22.95 -8.32 -2.43
CA GLU A 49 -24.13 -7.44 -2.29
C GLU A 49 -23.84 -6.21 -1.38
N GLU A 50 -23.06 -6.37 -0.31
CA GLU A 50 -22.60 -5.23 0.52
C GLU A 50 -21.64 -4.31 -0.25
N GLU A 51 -20.73 -4.86 -1.07
CA GLU A 51 -19.86 -4.09 -1.96
C GLU A 51 -20.64 -3.27 -3.01
N ALA A 52 -21.81 -3.76 -3.46
CA ALA A 52 -22.64 -3.06 -4.43
C ALA A 52 -23.39 -1.87 -3.80
N GLN A 53 -23.92 -2.04 -2.59
CA GLN A 53 -24.54 -0.97 -1.79
C GLN A 53 -23.52 0.13 -1.43
N GLU A 54 -22.33 -0.29 -1.00
CA GLU A 54 -21.23 0.58 -0.63
C GLU A 54 -20.66 1.33 -1.85
N ARG A 55 -20.58 0.68 -3.02
CA ARG A 55 -20.25 1.35 -4.30
C ARG A 55 -21.29 2.39 -4.72
N SER A 56 -22.59 2.09 -4.57
CA SER A 56 -23.66 2.99 -4.98
C SER A 56 -23.72 4.27 -4.13
N TRP A 57 -23.57 4.15 -2.81
CA TRP A 57 -23.53 5.31 -1.91
C TRP A 57 -22.26 6.16 -2.14
N ARG A 58 -21.10 5.53 -2.34
CA ARG A 58 -19.83 6.20 -2.67
C ARG A 58 -19.93 7.04 -3.95
N MET A 59 -20.53 6.51 -5.02
CA MET A 59 -20.75 7.26 -6.26
C MET A 59 -21.72 8.43 -6.06
N THR A 60 -22.78 8.21 -5.27
CA THR A 60 -23.75 9.25 -4.93
C THR A 60 -23.10 10.39 -4.14
N VAL A 61 -22.26 10.09 -3.14
CA VAL A 61 -21.50 11.08 -2.37
C VAL A 61 -20.48 11.82 -3.24
N THR A 62 -19.78 11.12 -4.14
CA THR A 62 -18.80 11.73 -5.07
C THR A 62 -19.45 12.77 -5.99
N LEU A 63 -20.69 12.52 -6.43
CA LEU A 63 -21.42 13.45 -7.29
C LEU A 63 -22.15 14.53 -6.50
N ALA A 64 -22.69 14.20 -5.33
CA ALA A 64 -23.44 15.13 -4.50
C ALA A 64 -22.55 16.22 -3.89
N VAL A 65 -21.30 15.91 -3.51
CA VAL A 65 -20.37 16.89 -2.91
C VAL A 65 -20.09 18.08 -3.83
N PRO A 66 -19.65 17.92 -5.10
CA PRO A 66 -19.47 19.05 -6.00
C PRO A 66 -20.77 19.82 -6.25
N THR A 67 -21.90 19.14 -6.39
CA THR A 67 -23.20 19.80 -6.66
C THR A 67 -23.70 20.60 -5.46
N LEU A 68 -23.55 20.06 -4.25
CA LEU A 68 -23.96 20.71 -3.00
C LEU A 68 -23.05 21.89 -2.63
N LEU A 69 -21.77 21.82 -3.00
CA LEU A 69 -20.77 22.82 -2.66
C LEU A 69 -20.70 23.96 -3.70
N LEU A 70 -21.17 23.74 -4.93
CA LEU A 70 -21.24 24.73 -6.02
C LEU A 70 -21.90 26.08 -5.66
N PRO A 71 -22.95 26.16 -4.81
CA PRO A 71 -23.51 27.45 -4.41
C PRO A 71 -22.56 28.31 -3.55
N LEU A 72 -21.58 27.74 -2.84
CA LEU A 72 -20.68 28.52 -1.96
C LEU A 72 -19.83 29.58 -2.68
N PRO A 73 -19.07 29.26 -3.76
CA PRO A 73 -18.25 30.25 -4.44
C PRO A 73 -19.07 31.36 -5.13
N LEU A 74 -20.32 31.08 -5.49
CA LEU A 74 -21.24 32.05 -6.09
C LEU A 74 -21.78 33.07 -5.07
N ILE A 75 -21.98 32.68 -3.81
CA ILE A 75 -22.49 33.57 -2.75
C ILE A 75 -21.41 34.57 -2.30
N MET A 76 -20.13 34.20 -2.34
CA MET A 76 -19.00 35.07 -1.95
C MET A 76 -18.42 35.92 -3.11
N GLY A 77 -19.15 36.07 -4.20
CA GLY A 77 -18.79 36.99 -5.29
C GLY A 77 -17.56 36.57 -6.11
N GLY A 78 -17.26 35.28 -6.20
CA GLY A 78 -16.18 34.76 -7.06
C GLY A 78 -14.76 35.22 -6.71
N SER A 79 -14.56 35.76 -5.50
CA SER A 79 -13.22 36.12 -5.01
C SER A 79 -12.32 34.87 -4.88
N ALA A 80 -11.01 35.05 -5.04
CA ALA A 80 -10.03 33.94 -4.92
C ALA A 80 -10.16 33.16 -3.61
N GLY A 81 -10.52 33.84 -2.50
CA GLY A 81 -10.75 33.21 -1.20
C GLY A 81 -11.94 32.24 -1.19
N GLY A 82 -13.01 32.53 -1.94
CA GLY A 82 -14.19 31.65 -2.02
C GLY A 82 -13.86 30.30 -2.67
N TRP A 83 -13.03 30.32 -3.71
CA TRP A 83 -12.55 29.12 -4.38
C TRP A 83 -11.59 28.30 -3.51
N CYS A 84 -10.73 28.94 -2.71
CA CYS A 84 -9.90 28.25 -1.71
C CYS A 84 -10.74 27.49 -0.69
N VAL A 85 -11.76 28.17 -0.13
CA VAL A 85 -12.65 27.60 0.89
C VAL A 85 -13.45 26.44 0.31
N TYR A 86 -13.94 26.58 -0.93
CA TYR A 86 -14.59 25.51 -1.67
C TYR A 86 -13.68 24.27 -1.82
N CYS A 87 -12.42 24.44 -2.27
CA CYS A 87 -11.46 23.35 -2.35
C CYS A 87 -11.22 22.67 -0.99
N MET A 88 -11.07 23.47 0.07
CA MET A 88 -10.77 22.98 1.41
C MET A 88 -11.90 22.10 1.98
N PHE A 89 -13.15 22.56 1.82
CA PHE A 89 -14.31 21.77 2.25
C PHE A 89 -14.51 20.52 1.41
N TRP A 90 -14.26 20.59 0.10
CA TRP A 90 -14.29 19.40 -0.76
C TRP A 90 -13.27 18.36 -0.27
N MET A 91 -12.05 18.78 0.07
CA MET A 91 -11.02 17.89 0.63
C MET A 91 -11.42 17.29 1.97
N ALA A 92 -11.95 18.11 2.89
CA ALA A 92 -12.38 17.65 4.21
C ALA A 92 -13.49 16.59 4.12
N ILE A 93 -14.46 16.78 3.22
CA ILE A 93 -15.55 15.81 3.03
C ILE A 93 -15.01 14.52 2.39
N TYR A 94 -14.11 14.62 1.42
CA TYR A 94 -13.55 13.42 0.78
C TYR A 94 -12.61 12.63 1.68
N TRP A 95 -11.91 13.29 2.62
CA TRP A 95 -11.12 12.59 3.64
C TRP A 95 -11.98 11.84 4.65
N THR A 96 -13.11 12.41 5.07
CA THR A 96 -13.99 11.76 6.06
C THR A 96 -14.85 10.65 5.46
N THR A 97 -15.13 10.70 4.17
CA THR A 97 -16.01 9.74 3.49
C THR A 97 -15.27 8.54 2.88
N GLU A 98 -13.92 8.52 2.89
CA GLU A 98 -13.05 7.45 2.36
C GLU A 98 -13.47 6.89 0.99
N VAL A 99 -14.08 7.74 0.15
CA VAL A 99 -14.66 7.32 -1.14
C VAL A 99 -13.58 7.06 -2.19
N ILE A 100 -12.44 7.74 -2.06
CA ILE A 100 -11.31 7.71 -2.98
C ILE A 100 -10.07 7.29 -2.17
N PRO A 101 -9.13 6.49 -2.74
CA PRO A 101 -7.88 6.21 -2.06
C PRO A 101 -7.20 7.51 -1.65
N LEU A 102 -6.81 7.60 -0.38
CA LEU A 102 -6.10 8.73 0.24
C LEU A 102 -5.10 9.47 -0.70
N PRO A 103 -4.20 8.77 -1.45
CA PRO A 103 -3.28 9.44 -2.37
C PRO A 103 -3.96 10.17 -3.53
N ALA A 104 -5.06 9.64 -4.07
CA ALA A 104 -5.79 10.31 -5.15
C ALA A 104 -6.59 11.51 -4.61
N THR A 105 -7.11 11.42 -3.39
CA THR A 105 -7.79 12.56 -2.74
C THR A 105 -6.83 13.72 -2.51
N ALA A 106 -5.60 13.44 -2.05
CA ALA A 106 -4.57 14.45 -1.83
C ALA A 106 -4.18 15.21 -3.13
N LEU A 107 -4.31 14.60 -4.30
CA LEU A 107 -3.98 15.22 -5.60
C LEU A 107 -5.07 16.15 -6.15
N ILE A 108 -6.27 16.13 -5.60
CA ILE A 108 -7.38 16.96 -6.10
C ILE A 108 -7.06 18.47 -6.09
N PRO A 109 -6.54 19.07 -4.99
CA PRO A 109 -6.20 20.51 -4.98
C PRO A 109 -5.15 20.88 -6.02
N LEU A 110 -4.22 19.97 -6.37
CA LEU A 110 -3.20 20.20 -7.40
C LEU A 110 -3.83 20.48 -8.77
N ALA A 111 -4.94 19.81 -9.10
CA ALA A 111 -5.68 20.06 -10.34
C ALA A 111 -6.70 21.19 -10.19
N MET A 112 -7.36 21.30 -9.04
CA MET A 112 -8.44 22.26 -8.82
C MET A 112 -7.95 23.72 -8.72
N PHE A 113 -6.85 23.98 -8.03
CA PHE A 113 -6.32 25.34 -7.89
C PHE A 113 -5.95 26.04 -9.21
N PRO A 114 -5.27 25.39 -10.18
CA PRO A 114 -5.00 26.03 -11.47
C PRO A 114 -6.26 26.15 -12.35
N ILE A 115 -7.22 25.23 -12.26
CA ILE A 115 -8.48 25.30 -13.03
C ILE A 115 -9.32 26.50 -12.58
N MET A 116 -9.35 26.78 -11.28
CA MET A 116 -10.09 27.92 -10.71
C MET A 116 -9.32 29.25 -10.77
N GLY A 117 -8.07 29.25 -11.29
CA GLY A 117 -7.27 30.45 -11.43
C GLY A 117 -6.84 31.10 -10.10
N VAL A 118 -6.86 30.34 -9.00
CA VAL A 118 -6.49 30.82 -7.66
C VAL A 118 -4.98 30.94 -7.51
N LEU A 119 -4.25 29.95 -8.01
CA LEU A 119 -2.79 29.84 -7.90
C LEU A 119 -2.21 29.38 -9.24
N SER A 120 -0.99 29.82 -9.57
CA SER A 120 -0.33 29.42 -10.81
C SER A 120 -0.02 27.92 -10.79
N THR A 121 0.05 27.30 -11.97
CA THR A 121 0.36 25.87 -12.10
C THR A 121 1.74 25.54 -11.54
N ASN A 122 2.71 26.45 -11.69
CA ASN A 122 4.07 26.27 -11.19
C ASN A 122 4.12 26.32 -9.66
N ASP A 123 3.45 27.31 -9.06
CA ASP A 123 3.42 27.48 -7.61
C ASP A 123 2.70 26.32 -6.91
N THR A 124 1.58 25.86 -7.50
CA THR A 124 0.82 24.72 -6.96
C THR A 124 1.62 23.43 -7.03
N ALA A 125 2.34 23.20 -8.13
CA ALA A 125 3.20 22.03 -8.28
C ALA A 125 4.38 22.07 -7.30
N SER A 126 5.02 23.23 -7.13
CA SER A 126 6.13 23.42 -6.18
C SER A 126 5.69 23.17 -4.74
N ALA A 127 4.51 23.64 -4.34
CA ALA A 127 3.96 23.41 -3.01
C ALA A 127 3.61 21.93 -2.74
N TYR A 128 3.17 21.20 -3.77
CA TYR A 128 2.79 19.80 -3.64
C TYR A 128 3.99 18.84 -3.66
N PHE A 129 4.98 19.12 -4.51
CA PHE A 129 6.23 18.36 -4.61
C PHE A 129 7.30 18.90 -3.65
N ASN A 130 6.91 19.12 -2.39
CA ASN A 130 7.86 19.48 -1.33
C ASN A 130 8.77 18.28 -1.00
N ASP A 131 9.99 18.56 -0.52
CA ASP A 131 11.03 17.59 -0.17
C ASP A 131 10.47 16.41 0.65
N ILE A 132 9.64 16.70 1.66
CA ILE A 132 9.05 15.68 2.55
C ILE A 132 8.17 14.67 1.78
N GLY A 133 7.38 15.14 0.81
CA GLY A 133 6.51 14.27 0.01
C GLY A 133 7.34 13.30 -0.83
N PHE A 134 8.42 13.79 -1.45
CA PHE A 134 9.34 12.97 -2.24
C PHE A 134 10.16 12.01 -1.36
N MET A 135 10.57 12.44 -0.17
CA MET A 135 11.23 11.57 0.81
C MET A 135 10.33 10.42 1.27
N THR A 136 9.04 10.68 1.45
CA THR A 136 8.07 9.65 1.81
C THR A 136 7.90 8.65 0.67
N LEU A 137 7.71 9.14 -0.56
CA LEU A 137 7.54 8.28 -1.73
C LEU A 137 8.78 7.42 -2.01
N SER A 138 9.97 7.99 -1.85
CA SER A 138 11.24 7.26 -2.02
C SER A 138 11.46 6.22 -0.92
N SER A 139 11.12 6.52 0.34
CA SER A 139 11.22 5.53 1.44
C SER A 139 10.30 4.32 1.22
N LEU A 140 9.06 4.55 0.76
CA LEU A 140 8.13 3.49 0.40
C LEU A 140 8.66 2.66 -0.78
N THR A 141 9.25 3.32 -1.77
CA THR A 141 9.88 2.64 -2.93
C THR A 141 11.03 1.73 -2.47
N VAL A 142 11.87 2.19 -1.55
CA VAL A 142 12.94 1.37 -0.96
C VAL A 142 12.37 0.20 -0.17
N ALA A 143 11.29 0.39 0.59
CA ALA A 143 10.63 -0.69 1.31
C ALA A 143 10.12 -1.80 0.37
N VAL A 144 9.48 -1.43 -0.73
CA VAL A 144 9.01 -2.38 -1.77
C VAL A 144 10.18 -3.08 -2.46
N ALA A 145 11.29 -2.38 -2.71
CA ALA A 145 12.50 -3.00 -3.27
C ALA A 145 13.11 -4.05 -2.32
N VAL A 146 13.10 -3.80 -1.01
CA VAL A 146 13.54 -4.75 0.03
C VAL A 146 12.59 -5.95 0.14
N GLU A 147 11.30 -5.73 -0.07
CA GLU A 147 10.30 -6.80 -0.15
C GLU A 147 10.54 -7.70 -1.37
N ALA A 148 10.69 -7.10 -2.56
CA ALA A 148 10.93 -7.81 -3.82
C ALA A 148 12.22 -8.67 -3.80
N THR A 149 13.26 -8.17 -3.13
CA THR A 149 14.54 -8.90 -2.96
C THR A 149 14.48 -9.99 -1.88
N ASN A 150 13.35 -10.15 -1.18
CA ASN A 150 13.19 -11.00 0.01
C ASN A 150 14.30 -10.76 1.06
N LEU A 151 14.87 -9.55 1.07
CA LEU A 151 16.01 -9.22 1.92
C LEU A 151 15.61 -9.26 3.39
N HIS A 152 14.39 -8.81 3.71
CA HIS A 152 13.79 -8.91 5.04
C HIS A 152 13.83 -10.35 5.59
N ARG A 153 13.53 -11.36 4.75
CA ARG A 153 13.57 -12.78 5.14
C ARG A 153 15.01 -13.26 5.40
N ARG A 154 15.97 -12.88 4.55
CA ARG A 154 17.39 -13.23 4.74
C ARG A 154 17.94 -12.63 6.04
N VAL A 155 17.59 -11.37 6.33
CA VAL A 155 18.00 -10.68 7.56
C VAL A 155 17.35 -11.33 8.79
N ALA A 156 16.05 -11.64 8.74
CA ALA A 156 15.35 -12.31 9.83
C ALA A 156 15.94 -13.70 10.15
N LEU A 157 16.25 -14.51 9.12
CA LEU A 157 16.90 -15.81 9.29
C LEU A 157 18.31 -15.69 9.85
N LYS A 158 19.12 -14.72 9.38
CA LYS A 158 20.45 -14.46 9.94
C LYS A 158 20.37 -14.01 11.40
N ALA A 159 19.46 -13.10 11.73
CA ALA A 159 19.24 -12.66 13.11
C ALA A 159 18.84 -13.82 14.02
N LEU A 160 17.93 -14.71 13.58
CA LEU A 160 17.53 -15.90 14.33
C LEU A 160 18.69 -16.88 14.55
N LEU A 161 19.58 -17.06 13.57
CA LEU A 161 20.76 -17.91 13.71
C LEU A 161 21.83 -17.31 14.64
N VAL A 162 22.00 -15.99 14.60
CA VAL A 162 22.95 -15.26 15.48
C VAL A 162 22.45 -15.26 16.92
N LEU A 163 21.18 -14.93 17.15
CA LEU A 163 20.57 -14.92 18.48
C LEU A 163 20.45 -16.34 19.05
N GLY A 164 20.19 -17.34 18.19
CA GLY A 164 20.00 -18.73 18.55
C GLY A 164 18.69 -18.95 19.32
N MET A 165 17.93 -20.00 19.00
CA MET A 165 16.63 -20.28 19.62
C MET A 165 16.71 -20.78 21.08
N SER A 166 17.85 -20.61 21.76
CA SER A 166 17.97 -20.95 23.18
C SER A 166 17.40 -19.80 24.00
N ARG A 167 16.29 -20.09 24.70
CA ARG A 167 15.62 -19.16 25.62
C ARG A 167 16.58 -18.47 26.60
N ARG A 168 17.71 -19.10 26.96
CA ARG A 168 18.75 -18.51 27.83
C ARG A 168 19.59 -17.40 27.18
N ARG A 169 19.78 -17.41 25.86
CA ARG A 169 20.54 -16.37 25.12
C ARG A 169 19.73 -15.10 24.87
N GLN A 170 18.41 -15.23 24.71
CA GLN A 170 17.51 -14.08 24.54
C GLN A 170 17.44 -13.23 25.82
N VAL A 171 17.30 -13.85 26.99
CA VAL A 171 17.35 -13.13 28.28
C VAL A 171 18.74 -12.57 28.58
N ALA A 172 19.82 -13.20 28.10
CA ALA A 172 21.18 -12.67 28.27
C ALA A 172 21.45 -11.42 27.41
N PHE A 173 20.75 -11.26 26.27
CA PHE A 173 20.82 -10.05 25.46
C PHE A 173 20.06 -8.88 26.10
N ASP A 174 18.90 -9.14 26.71
CA ASP A 174 18.17 -8.17 27.55
C ASP A 174 18.91 -7.83 28.85
N ALA A 175 19.75 -8.76 29.36
CA ALA A 175 20.55 -8.58 30.55
C ALA A 175 21.93 -7.96 30.28
N LEU A 176 22.23 -7.55 29.03
CA LEU A 176 23.39 -6.68 28.78
C LEU A 176 23.09 -5.32 29.41
N PRO A 177 23.81 -4.91 30.47
CA PRO A 177 23.61 -3.60 31.05
C PRO A 177 23.93 -2.57 29.97
N CYS A 178 23.05 -1.58 29.83
CA CYS A 178 23.31 -0.34 29.11
C CYS A 178 24.70 0.19 29.46
N THR A 179 25.72 -0.13 28.66
CA THR A 179 26.97 0.59 28.68
C THR A 179 26.71 1.91 27.97
N ARG A 180 26.27 2.87 28.78
CA ARG A 180 26.62 4.29 28.76
C ARG A 180 27.16 4.77 27.40
N ILE A 181 26.26 5.31 26.59
CA ILE A 181 26.59 6.23 25.51
C ILE A 181 26.32 7.61 26.11
N ASP A 182 27.33 8.15 26.79
CA ASP A 182 27.49 9.60 27.00
C ASP A 182 28.60 10.07 26.05
#